data_AF-A0A547PS48-F1
#
_entry.id   AF-A0A547PS48-F1
#
_cell.length_a   1.000
_cell.length_b   1.000
_cell.length_c   1.000
_cell.angle_alpha   90.00
_cell.angle_beta   90.00
_cell.angle_gamma   90.00
#
_symmetry.space_group_name_H-M   'P 1'
#
loop_
_entity.id
_entity.type
_entity.pdbx_description
1 polymer ?
#
loop_
_entity_poly.entity_id
_entity_poly.type
_entity_poly.pdbx_seq_one_letter_code
_entity_poly.pdbx_strand_id
1 'polypeptide(L)' 'MSKSQTAPAEYEVVQAREIGGVYREAGETVALTPRQAQYYLPPYGAGLTPVPVKAATKPKPKADAPEA' A
#
# COMPACT_ATOMS: atom_id res chain seq x y z
N MET A 1 -14.97 16.42 18.92
CA MET A 1 -14.47 15.11 18.47
C MET A 1 -13.29 15.34 17.56
N SER A 2 -12.08 15.30 18.10
CA SER A 2 -10.86 15.58 17.34
C SER A 2 -10.61 14.46 16.35
N LYS A 3 -10.88 14.72 15.07
CA LYS A 3 -10.47 13.85 13.97
C LYS A 3 -8.97 13.99 13.82
N SER A 4 -8.20 13.17 14.54
CA SER A 4 -6.80 12.94 14.22
C SER A 4 -6.77 12.23 12.87
N GLN A 5 -6.88 13.00 11.79
CA GLN A 5 -6.80 12.51 10.43
C GLN A 5 -5.35 12.09 10.20
N THR A 6 -5.05 10.82 10.46
CA THR A 6 -3.73 10.27 10.20
C THR A 6 -3.49 10.35 8.70
N ALA A 7 -2.47 11.11 8.31
CA ALA A 7 -2.10 11.26 6.91
C ALA A 7 -1.74 9.88 6.31
N PRO A 8 -2.12 9.62 5.05
CA PRO A 8 -1.70 8.42 4.35
C PRO A 8 -0.17 8.40 4.23
N ALA A 9 0.42 7.22 4.42
CA ALA A 9 1.84 6.94 4.22
C ALA A 9 2.01 5.95 3.07
N GLU A 10 3.19 5.96 2.46
CA GLU A 10 3.54 5.07 1.36
C GLU A 10 4.14 3.77 1.89
N TYR A 11 3.68 2.66 1.32
CA TYR A 11 4.13 1.31 1.66
C TYR A 11 4.45 0.56 0.38
N GLU A 12 5.59 -0.10 0.33
CA GLU A 12 5.98 -0.98 -0.76
C GLU A 12 5.44 -2.37 -0.49
N VAL A 13 4.83 -2.95 -1.51
CA VAL A 13 4.36 -4.33 -1.51
C VAL A 13 5.57 -5.23 -1.69
N VAL A 14 5.90 -6.03 -0.69
CA VAL A 14 7.02 -6.98 -0.78
C VAL A 14 6.55 -8.34 -1.28
N GLN A 15 5.26 -8.64 -1.12
CA GLN A 15 4.65 -9.90 -1.57
C GLN A 15 3.32 -9.61 -2.26
N ALA A 16 3.15 -10.15 -3.48
CA ALA A 16 1.93 -9.97 -4.27
C ALA A 16 0.70 -10.48 -3.50
N ARG A 17 -0.25 -9.58 -3.24
CA ARG A 17 -1.44 -9.86 -2.41
C ARG A 17 -2.54 -8.83 -2.59
N GLU A 18 -3.72 -9.17 -2.10
CA GLU A 18 -4.81 -8.21 -2.02
C GLU A 18 -4.60 -7.20 -0.87
N ILE A 19 -4.70 -5.92 -1.21
CA ILE A 19 -4.59 -4.78 -0.29
C ILE A 19 -5.81 -3.89 -0.51
N GLY A 20 -6.67 -3.80 0.51
CA GLY A 20 -7.90 -3.00 0.43
C GLY A 20 -8.84 -3.42 -0.71
N GLY A 21 -8.91 -4.71 -1.03
CA GLY A 21 -9.75 -5.24 -2.12
C GLY A 21 -9.15 -5.12 -3.52
N VAL A 22 -7.89 -4.70 -3.65
CA VAL A 22 -7.18 -4.64 -4.93
C VAL A 22 -5.96 -5.53 -4.87
N TYR A 23 -5.82 -6.46 -5.82
CA TYR A 23 -4.62 -7.27 -5.94
C TYR A 23 -3.44 -6.40 -6.39
N ARG A 24 -2.35 -6.44 -5.63
CA ARG A 24 -1.12 -5.68 -5.87
C ARG A 24 0.05 -6.62 -6.02
N GLU A 25 0.96 -6.28 -6.92
CA GLU A 25 2.16 -7.07 -7.15
C GLU A 25 3.32 -6.63 -6.25
N ALA A 26 4.29 -7.53 -6.05
CA ALA A 26 5.52 -7.18 -5.33
C ALA A 26 6.32 -6.10 -6.09
N GLY A 27 6.86 -5.13 -5.38
CA GLY A 27 7.52 -3.93 -5.89
C GLY A 27 6.57 -2.77 -6.21
N GLU A 28 5.25 -2.89 -5.96
CA GLU A 28 4.32 -1.77 -6.11
C GLU A 28 4.28 -0.91 -4.85
N THR A 29 4.20 0.42 -5.00
CA THR A 29 4.01 1.34 -3.86
C THR A 29 2.54 1.72 -3.73
N VAL A 30 1.98 1.54 -2.53
CA VAL A 30 0.59 1.87 -2.19
C VAL A 30 0.54 2.92 -1.09
N ALA A 31 -0.35 3.90 -1.25
CA ALA A 31 -0.64 4.88 -0.20
C ALA A 31 -1.76 4.33 0.70
N LEU A 32 -1.45 4.09 1.97
CA LEU A 32 -2.40 3.58 2.96
C LEU A 32 -2.36 4.43 4.23
N THR A 33 -3.45 4.42 4.98
CA THR A 33 -3.39 4.90 6.36
C THR A 33 -2.64 3.89 7.23
N PRO A 34 -1.95 4.31 8.30
CA PRO A 34 -1.27 3.39 9.21
C PRO A 34 -2.19 2.30 9.78
N ARG A 35 -3.47 2.65 9.98
CA ARG A 35 -4.51 1.72 10.43
C ARG A 35 -4.88 0.66 9.40
N GLN A 36 -4.80 0.96 8.10
CA GLN A 36 -4.96 -0.05 7.06
C GLN A 36 -3.70 -0.89 6.92
N ALA A 37 -2.52 -0.25 6.94
CA ALA A 37 -1.24 -0.92 6.78
C ALA A 37 -0.93 -1.91 7.92
N GLN A 38 -1.42 -1.68 9.14
CA GLN A 38 -1.14 -2.54 10.30
C GLN A 38 -1.44 -4.03 10.06
N TYR A 39 -2.44 -4.34 9.22
CA TYR A 39 -2.84 -5.73 8.92
C TYR A 39 -1.92 -6.43 7.92
N TYR A 40 -1.07 -5.67 7.25
CA TYR A 40 -0.15 -6.15 6.23
C TYR A 40 1.32 -6.06 6.68
N LEU A 41 1.58 -5.36 7.80
CA LEU A 41 2.88 -5.19 8.43
C LEU A 41 3.11 -6.19 9.57
N PRO A 42 4.37 -6.49 9.93
CA PRO A 42 4.68 -7.37 11.06
C PRO A 42 4.12 -6.80 12.37
N PRO A 43 3.61 -7.65 13.30
CA PRO A 43 3.57 -9.12 13.28
C PRO A 43 2.34 -9.71 12.57
N TYR A 44 1.38 -8.89 12.15
CA TYR A 44 0.08 -9.36 11.64
C TYR A 44 0.12 -9.70 10.14
N GLY A 45 1.10 -9.18 9.40
CA GLY A 45 1.38 -9.52 8.02
C GLY A 45 2.85 -9.36 7.67
N ALA A 46 3.24 -9.79 6.47
CA ALA A 46 4.60 -9.66 5.95
C ALA A 46 4.62 -9.19 4.50
N GLY A 47 3.53 -8.54 4.05
CA GLY A 47 3.34 -8.18 2.64
C GLY A 47 3.64 -6.73 2.29
N LEU A 48 3.85 -5.88 3.30
CA LEU A 48 4.16 -4.46 3.12
C LEU A 48 5.42 -4.06 3.90
N THR A 49 6.11 -3.04 3.41
CA THR A 49 7.17 -2.30 4.12
C THR A 49 6.94 -0.80 3.98
N PRO A 50 7.18 0.00 5.03
CA PRO A 50 7.04 1.46 4.92
C PRO A 50 8.14 2.04 4.01
N VAL A 51 7.75 2.85 3.03
CA VAL A 51 8.69 3.55 2.14
C VAL A 51 8.97 4.93 2.73
N PRO A 52 10.25 5.29 2.99
CA PRO A 52 10.57 6.66 3.37
C PRO A 52 10.22 7.58 2.19
N VAL A 53 9.48 8.65 2.46
CA VAL A 53 8.91 9.65 1.52
C VAL A 53 9.91 10.21 0.48
N LYS A 54 11.22 9.97 0.63
CA LYS A 54 12.24 10.28 -0.37
C LYS A 54 12.29 9.32 -1.58
N ALA A 55 11.59 8.18 -1.54
CA ALA A 55 11.66 7.15 -2.59
C ALA A 55 10.33 6.96 -3.36
N ALA A 56 9.39 7.90 -3.25
CA ALA A 56 8.13 7.94 -3.99
C ALA A 56 8.33 8.24 -5.49
N THR A 57 9.11 7.43 -6.18
CA THR A 57 9.28 7.56 -7.63
C THR A 57 8.39 6.53 -8.30
N LYS A 58 7.35 7.05 -8.96
CA LYS A 58 6.41 6.39 -9.89
C LYS A 58 5.29 5.55 -9.25
N PRO A 59 4.06 6.08 -9.19
CA PRO A 59 2.89 5.23 -9.39
C PRO A 59 2.99 4.69 -10.83
N LYS A 60 3.20 3.37 -10.98
CA LYS A 60 2.87 2.73 -12.25
C LYS A 60 1.35 2.84 -12.41
N PRO A 61 0.83 3.37 -13.52
CA PRO A 61 -0.59 3.38 -13.76
C PRO A 61 -1.07 1.93 -13.73
N LYS A 62 -2.17 1.69 -12.99
CA LYS A 62 -2.97 0.49 -13.15
C LYS A 62 -3.12 0.23 -14.65
N ALA A 63 -2.63 -0.91 -15.11
CA ALA A 63 -3.13 -1.50 -16.33
C ALA A 63 -4.61 -1.79 -16.04
N ASP A 64 -5.44 -0.85 -16.46
CA ASP A 64 -6.82 -1.10 -16.84
C ASP A 64 -6.79 -2.40 -17.65
N ALA A 65 -7.35 -3.48 -17.10
CA ALA A 65 -7.72 -4.61 -17.90
C ALA A 65 -9.04 -4.20 -18.57
N PRO A 66 -9.08 -3.89 -19.88
CA PRO A 66 -10.35 -3.93 -20.56
C PRO A 66 -10.73 -5.40 -20.65
N GLU A 67 -11.80 -5.74 -19.95
CA GLU A 67 -12.66 -6.86 -20.29
C GLU A 67 -12.97 -6.80 -21.79
N ALA A 68 -12.65 -7.88 -22.52
CA ALA A 68 -13.00 -8.08 -23.92
C ALA A 68 -13.61 -9.46 -24.09
#